data_AF-A0A814JW27-F1
#
_entry.id   AF-A0A814JW27-F1
#
_cell.length_a   1.000
_cell.length_b   1.000
_cell.length_c   1.000
_cell.angle_alpha   90.00
_cell.angle_beta   90.00
_cell.angle_gamma   90.00
#
_symmetry.space_group_name_H-M   'P 1'
#
loop_
_entity.id
_entity.type
_entity.pdbx_description
1 polymer ?
#
loop_
_entity_poly.entity_id
_entity_poly.type
_entity_poly.pdbx_seq_one_letter_code
_entity_poly.pdbx_strand_id
1 'polypeptide(L)'
;MTNKKSLTFVQQPFQATVDDSETLVVVLNELIHQLDMKLSFTSSNFNYDDSDYRTACGIADLGSFHSILTSADDIKTAKFNFHLKLIYSEIVRTGETLKDFILNFLYSIASTIRTKTEFIRVFSVEEHQSNQISVKFGITAKKENETKVLAESLKSKSQNLSDKNNILKYVIPESYTYALEPALIALQLQKSDFEPKYNIDYKNFSTQIDQRGRRDYYFPIGWYRHALKVEDKYSNDKLWLRMKNIDGEWNVAYHGTKSMDVKSIIRQGLSQDKVTRDVFRQDAVREVGFSANVEGIYLATHCEGGVSPQYTDPFEVKNNNGDNIKYRVVLQCRVQPNKYTEHNGATTTGSALRVLTKKPLDLMEYC
;
A
#
# COMPACT_ATOMS: atom_id res chain seq x y z
N MET A 1 -35.97 48.78 -6.96
CA MET A 1 -35.76 47.67 -7.92
C MET A 1 -34.51 48.00 -8.72
N THR A 2 -33.36 47.54 -8.25
CA THR A 2 -32.06 47.74 -8.92
C THR A 2 -31.79 46.53 -9.80
N ASN A 3 -31.77 46.77 -11.11
CA ASN A 3 -31.45 45.78 -12.15
C ASN A 3 -30.05 45.19 -11.88
N LYS A 4 -29.98 43.93 -11.47
CA LYS A 4 -28.76 43.13 -11.56
C LYS A 4 -28.53 42.81 -13.04
N LYS A 5 -27.53 43.46 -13.65
CA LYS A 5 -27.01 43.06 -14.96
C LYS A 5 -26.42 41.65 -14.83
N SER A 6 -27.05 40.69 -15.50
CA SER A 6 -26.45 39.39 -15.81
C SER A 6 -25.34 39.61 -16.84
N LEU A 7 -24.10 39.29 -16.48
CA LEU A 7 -22.98 39.24 -17.42
C LEU A 7 -22.93 37.84 -18.03
N THR A 8 -23.24 37.73 -19.31
CA THR A 8 -23.11 36.49 -20.08
C THR A 8 -21.76 36.51 -20.79
N PHE A 9 -20.81 35.70 -20.33
CA PHE A 9 -19.40 35.68 -20.77
C PHE A 9 -19.16 35.31 -22.25
N VAL A 10 -20.22 34.96 -22.99
CA VAL A 10 -20.16 34.55 -24.40
C VAL A 10 -20.16 35.76 -25.35
N GLN A 11 -20.67 36.93 -24.93
CA GLN A 11 -20.93 38.05 -25.86
C GLN A 11 -19.85 39.14 -25.89
N GLN A 12 -18.93 39.18 -24.93
CA GLN A 12 -17.77 40.09 -24.95
C GLN A 12 -16.53 39.38 -24.39
N PRO A 13 -15.45 39.19 -25.19
CA PRO A 13 -14.22 38.60 -24.70
C PRO A 13 -13.58 39.52 -23.65
N PHE A 14 -13.24 38.92 -22.50
CA PHE A 14 -12.62 39.61 -21.37
C PHE A 14 -11.17 40.01 -21.72
N GLN A 15 -10.84 41.29 -21.55
CA GLN A 15 -9.49 41.83 -21.74
C GLN A 15 -8.86 42.03 -20.37
N ALA A 16 -7.95 41.13 -19.99
CA ALA A 16 -7.36 41.12 -18.65
C ALA A 16 -6.14 42.05 -18.51
N THR A 17 -6.02 42.72 -17.36
CA THR A 17 -4.84 43.42 -16.84
C THR A 17 -4.38 42.81 -15.49
N VAL A 18 -3.22 43.21 -14.98
CA VAL A 18 -2.48 42.50 -13.91
C VAL A 18 -3.22 42.43 -12.55
N ASP A 19 -4.23 43.28 -12.32
CA ASP A 19 -5.12 43.22 -11.12
C ASP A 19 -6.17 42.07 -11.19
N ASP A 20 -6.21 41.30 -12.27
CA ASP A 20 -7.27 40.30 -12.53
C ASP A 20 -7.08 38.93 -11.86
N SER A 21 -6.03 38.72 -11.06
CA SER A 21 -5.81 37.42 -10.40
C SER A 21 -6.95 37.07 -9.43
N GLU A 22 -7.47 38.06 -8.68
CA GLU A 22 -8.60 37.88 -7.77
C GLU A 22 -9.90 37.64 -8.56
N THR A 23 -10.14 38.41 -9.62
CA THR A 23 -11.30 38.25 -10.51
C THR A 23 -11.29 36.86 -11.16
N LEU A 24 -10.14 36.39 -11.62
CA LEU A 24 -9.97 35.06 -12.21
C LEU A 24 -10.24 33.97 -11.17
N VAL A 25 -9.76 34.11 -9.94
CA VAL A 25 -10.04 33.16 -8.85
C VAL A 25 -11.53 33.14 -8.47
N VAL A 26 -12.20 34.29 -8.46
CA VAL A 26 -13.65 34.37 -8.19
C VAL A 26 -14.46 33.70 -9.31
N VAL A 27 -14.10 33.95 -10.57
CA VAL A 27 -14.74 33.31 -11.73
C VAL A 27 -14.48 31.80 -11.74
N LEU A 28 -13.26 31.37 -11.43
CA LEU A 28 -12.90 29.96 -11.28
C LEU A 28 -13.72 29.32 -10.16
N ASN A 29 -13.81 29.95 -9.00
CA ASN A 29 -14.55 29.43 -7.86
C ASN A 29 -16.05 29.29 -8.16
N GLU A 30 -16.65 30.25 -8.86
CA GLU A 30 -18.05 30.19 -9.28
C GLU A 30 -18.30 29.06 -10.31
N LEU A 31 -17.42 28.91 -11.31
CA LEU A 31 -17.53 27.81 -12.28
C LEU A 31 -17.37 26.44 -11.60
N ILE A 32 -16.45 26.34 -10.64
CA ILE A 32 -16.19 25.14 -9.84
C ILE A 32 -17.39 24.76 -8.98
N HIS A 33 -18.08 25.76 -8.41
CA HIS A 33 -19.34 25.55 -7.71
C HIS A 33 -20.45 25.03 -8.64
N GLN A 34 -20.55 25.56 -9.85
CA GLN A 34 -21.55 25.11 -10.83
C GLN A 34 -21.29 23.68 -11.32
N LEU A 35 -20.02 23.24 -11.33
CA LEU A 35 -19.60 21.91 -11.78
C LEU A 35 -19.41 20.89 -10.64
N ASP A 36 -19.70 21.25 -9.39
CA ASP A 36 -19.48 20.42 -8.19
C ASP A 36 -18.02 19.89 -8.08
N MET A 37 -17.07 20.78 -8.41
CA MET A 37 -15.64 20.52 -8.38
C MET A 37 -14.99 21.16 -7.15
N LYS A 38 -13.69 20.90 -6.93
CA LYS A 38 -12.89 21.57 -5.90
C LYS A 38 -11.74 22.36 -6.53
N LEU A 39 -11.67 23.65 -6.18
CA LEU A 39 -10.54 24.51 -6.54
C LEU A 39 -9.32 24.15 -5.71
N SER A 40 -8.18 23.93 -6.37
CA SER A 40 -6.90 23.67 -5.69
C SER A 40 -5.79 24.47 -6.35
N PHE A 41 -4.94 25.07 -5.52
CA PHE A 41 -3.70 25.70 -5.98
C PHE A 41 -2.53 24.78 -5.64
N THR A 42 -1.65 24.58 -6.60
CA THR A 42 -0.49 23.67 -6.48
C THR A 42 0.73 24.35 -7.07
N SER A 43 1.88 24.22 -6.39
CA SER A 43 3.18 24.73 -6.85
C SER A 43 3.91 23.73 -7.75
N SER A 44 3.32 22.58 -8.02
CA SER A 44 3.91 21.53 -8.83
C SER A 44 3.74 21.86 -10.33
N ASN A 45 4.84 21.77 -11.09
CA ASN A 45 4.79 21.86 -12.55
C ASN A 45 4.22 20.57 -13.13
N PHE A 46 2.96 20.61 -13.57
CA PHE A 46 2.32 19.51 -14.29
C PHE A 46 2.40 19.73 -15.80
N ASN A 47 2.50 18.64 -16.56
CA ASN A 47 2.44 18.70 -18.02
C ASN A 47 0.97 18.95 -18.45
N TYR A 48 0.78 19.56 -19.62
CA TYR A 48 -0.53 19.79 -20.23
C TYR A 48 -1.32 18.48 -20.38
N ASP A 49 -0.68 17.34 -20.64
CA ASP A 49 -1.37 16.04 -20.72
C ASP A 49 -2.04 15.60 -19.39
N ASP A 50 -1.62 16.16 -18.25
CA ASP A 50 -2.22 15.91 -16.93
C ASP A 50 -3.50 16.76 -16.70
N SER A 51 -3.83 17.69 -17.60
CA SER A 51 -4.97 18.62 -17.47
C SER A 51 -6.32 17.92 -17.63
N ASP A 52 -6.47 17.11 -18.69
CA ASP A 52 -7.67 16.33 -19.00
C ASP A 52 -7.97 15.32 -17.88
N TYR A 53 -6.89 14.73 -17.38
CA TYR A 53 -6.89 13.75 -16.32
C TYR A 53 -7.41 14.34 -14.99
N ARG A 54 -6.86 15.47 -14.56
CA ARG A 54 -7.28 16.14 -13.32
C ARG A 54 -8.71 16.69 -13.41
N THR A 55 -9.10 17.15 -14.59
CA THR A 55 -10.48 17.54 -14.91
C THR A 55 -11.46 16.39 -14.74
N ALA A 56 -11.15 15.21 -15.30
CA ALA A 56 -11.96 14.00 -15.11
C ALA A 56 -12.08 13.58 -13.63
N CYS A 57 -11.08 13.91 -12.81
CA CYS A 57 -11.08 13.69 -11.36
C CYS A 57 -11.82 14.77 -10.54
N GLY A 58 -12.41 15.79 -11.17
CA GLY A 58 -13.12 16.87 -10.47
C GLY A 58 -12.22 17.92 -9.83
N ILE A 59 -10.93 17.96 -10.23
CA ILE A 59 -9.95 18.95 -9.78
C ILE A 59 -9.80 20.00 -10.87
N ALA A 60 -10.24 21.21 -10.56
CA ALA A 60 -10.06 22.37 -11.40
C ALA A 60 -8.91 23.21 -10.84
N ASP A 61 -7.83 23.32 -11.60
CA ASP A 61 -6.73 24.25 -11.38
C ASP A 61 -6.44 25.01 -12.69
N LEU A 62 -5.57 26.01 -12.62
CA LEU A 62 -5.24 26.86 -13.78
C LEU A 62 -4.69 26.05 -14.97
N GLY A 63 -4.01 24.93 -14.73
CA GLY A 63 -3.50 24.05 -15.76
C GLY A 63 -4.55 23.08 -16.32
N SER A 64 -5.64 22.79 -15.59
CA SER A 64 -6.74 21.92 -16.02
C SER A 64 -7.95 22.66 -16.58
N PHE A 65 -7.99 23.99 -16.45
CA PHE A 65 -9.14 24.80 -16.84
C PHE A 65 -9.45 24.76 -18.35
N HIS A 66 -8.43 24.69 -19.20
CA HIS A 66 -8.61 24.50 -20.64
C HIS A 66 -9.43 23.24 -20.93
N SER A 67 -9.11 22.12 -20.27
CA SER A 67 -9.79 20.85 -20.47
C SER A 67 -11.26 20.96 -20.07
N ILE A 68 -11.56 21.58 -18.93
CA ILE A 68 -12.95 21.84 -18.47
C ILE A 68 -13.75 22.61 -19.53
N LEU A 69 -13.19 23.65 -20.12
CA LEU A 69 -13.85 24.46 -21.15
C LEU A 69 -14.05 23.70 -22.47
N THR A 70 -13.17 22.75 -22.79
CA THR A 70 -13.24 21.97 -24.03
C THR A 70 -13.96 20.63 -23.91
N SER A 71 -14.15 20.11 -22.68
CA SER A 71 -14.65 18.75 -22.42
C SER A 71 -15.94 18.72 -21.59
N ALA A 72 -16.55 19.88 -21.30
CA ALA A 72 -17.76 20.00 -20.47
C ALA A 72 -18.92 19.11 -20.94
N ASP A 73 -18.97 18.74 -22.23
CA ASP A 73 -20.03 17.90 -22.79
C ASP A 73 -19.65 16.41 -22.98
N ASP A 74 -18.39 16.00 -22.79
CA ASP A 74 -17.90 14.67 -23.22
C ASP A 74 -17.41 13.73 -22.11
N ILE A 75 -17.12 14.22 -20.90
CA ILE A 75 -16.64 13.36 -19.80
C ILE A 75 -17.82 12.81 -18.99
N LYS A 76 -18.26 11.59 -19.30
CA LYS A 76 -19.31 10.91 -18.53
C LYS A 76 -18.72 10.12 -17.37
N THR A 77 -19.36 10.22 -16.20
CA THR A 77 -19.01 9.47 -14.98
C THR A 77 -20.09 8.44 -14.68
N ALA A 78 -19.73 7.16 -14.56
CA ALA A 78 -20.64 6.12 -14.09
C ALA A 78 -20.71 6.13 -12.57
N LYS A 79 -21.91 6.33 -11.99
CA LYS A 79 -22.10 6.48 -10.54
C LYS A 79 -22.56 5.17 -9.88
N PHE A 80 -22.03 4.90 -8.69
CA PHE A 80 -22.30 3.70 -7.89
C PHE A 80 -22.59 4.07 -6.43
N ASN A 81 -23.34 3.19 -5.76
CA ASN A 81 -23.56 3.26 -4.32
C ASN A 81 -23.40 1.86 -3.71
N PHE A 82 -22.41 1.69 -2.84
CA PHE A 82 -22.18 0.44 -2.13
C PHE A 82 -22.65 0.56 -0.68
N HIS A 83 -23.49 -0.39 -0.26
CA HIS A 83 -23.90 -0.55 1.13
C HIS A 83 -23.06 -1.66 1.77
N LEU A 84 -22.23 -1.28 2.73
CA LEU A 84 -21.24 -2.17 3.36
C LEU A 84 -21.56 -2.30 4.85
N LYS A 85 -21.55 -3.52 5.38
CA LYS A 85 -21.75 -3.81 6.81
C LYS A 85 -20.48 -3.46 7.59
N LEU A 86 -20.29 -2.17 7.84
CA LEU A 86 -19.13 -1.59 8.51
C LEU A 86 -19.59 -0.59 9.56
N ILE A 87 -18.84 -0.47 10.65
CA ILE A 87 -19.15 0.47 11.73
C ILE A 87 -18.72 1.87 11.30
N TYR A 88 -19.68 2.73 10.98
CA TYR A 88 -19.42 4.11 10.50
C TYR A 88 -18.50 4.89 11.45
N SER A 89 -18.79 4.82 12.75
CA SER A 89 -18.05 5.55 13.79
C SER A 89 -16.58 5.17 13.90
N GLU A 90 -16.19 3.95 13.53
CA GLU A 90 -14.79 3.53 13.50
C GLU A 90 -14.03 4.13 12.30
N ILE A 91 -14.70 4.26 11.16
CA ILE A 91 -14.13 4.78 9.92
C ILE A 91 -13.93 6.29 10.02
N VAL A 92 -14.93 7.02 10.51
CA VAL A 92 -14.86 8.49 10.60
C VAL A 92 -14.24 8.99 11.92
N ARG A 93 -13.69 8.08 12.74
CA ARG A 93 -13.10 8.42 14.04
C ARG A 93 -12.04 9.52 13.95
N THR A 94 -11.18 9.46 12.93
CA THR A 94 -10.18 10.49 12.62
C THR A 94 -10.13 10.75 11.11
N GLY A 95 -9.56 11.89 10.71
CA GLY A 95 -9.31 12.16 9.29
C GLY A 95 -8.36 11.13 8.65
N GLU A 96 -7.45 10.55 9.43
CA GLU A 96 -6.52 9.51 8.97
C GLU A 96 -7.23 8.18 8.74
N THR A 97 -8.11 7.74 9.65
CA THR A 97 -8.88 6.49 9.46
C THR A 97 -9.81 6.58 8.26
N LEU A 98 -10.44 7.74 8.04
CA LEU A 98 -11.27 7.97 6.86
C LEU A 98 -10.43 7.96 5.57
N LYS A 99 -9.24 8.58 5.60
CA LYS A 99 -8.31 8.59 4.46
C LYS A 99 -7.85 7.18 4.11
N ASP A 100 -7.44 6.39 5.10
CA ASP A 100 -7.00 5.01 4.91
C ASP A 100 -8.12 4.15 4.34
N PHE A 101 -9.34 4.29 4.87
CA PHE A 101 -10.53 3.63 4.35
C PHE A 101 -10.77 3.97 2.87
N ILE A 102 -10.74 5.26 2.50
CA ILE A 102 -10.95 5.71 1.12
C ILE A 102 -9.86 5.15 0.20
N LEU A 103 -8.59 5.22 0.59
CA LEU A 103 -7.49 4.70 -0.21
C LEU A 103 -7.65 3.20 -0.46
N ASN A 104 -7.91 2.43 0.60
CA ASN A 104 -8.12 1.00 0.51
C ASN A 104 -9.35 0.64 -0.35
N PHE A 105 -10.43 1.39 -0.21
CA PHE A 105 -11.62 1.25 -1.05
C PHE A 105 -11.31 1.49 -2.53
N LEU A 106 -10.57 2.55 -2.85
CA LEU A 106 -10.15 2.86 -4.22
C LEU A 106 -9.27 1.74 -4.79
N TYR A 107 -8.28 1.25 -4.03
CA TYR A 107 -7.42 0.14 -4.45
C TYR A 107 -8.22 -1.15 -4.67
N SER A 108 -9.20 -1.45 -3.81
CA SER A 108 -10.12 -2.58 -3.97
C SER A 108 -10.84 -2.56 -5.31
N ILE A 109 -11.49 -1.44 -5.63
CA ILE A 109 -12.25 -1.30 -6.87
C ILE A 109 -11.31 -1.35 -8.07
N ALA A 110 -10.20 -0.60 -8.01
CA ALA A 110 -9.18 -0.55 -9.07
C ALA A 110 -8.64 -1.93 -9.42
N SER A 111 -8.23 -2.68 -8.39
CA SER A 111 -7.73 -4.05 -8.55
C SER A 111 -8.81 -4.97 -9.09
N THR A 112 -10.04 -4.86 -8.59
CA THR A 112 -11.16 -5.72 -9.01
C THR A 112 -11.44 -5.55 -10.50
N ILE A 113 -11.50 -4.33 -11.02
CA ILE A 113 -11.78 -4.09 -12.45
C ILE A 113 -10.52 -3.88 -13.30
N ARG A 114 -9.33 -4.11 -12.74
CA ARG A 114 -8.03 -3.95 -13.41
C ARG A 114 -7.83 -2.58 -14.05
N THR A 115 -8.11 -1.53 -13.29
CA THR A 115 -7.93 -0.14 -13.73
C THR A 115 -7.03 0.63 -12.75
N LYS A 116 -6.74 1.89 -13.08
CA LYS A 116 -6.02 2.81 -12.19
C LYS A 116 -6.97 3.39 -11.14
N THR A 117 -6.51 3.53 -9.90
CA THR A 117 -7.27 4.18 -8.80
C THR A 117 -7.74 5.58 -9.17
N GLU A 118 -6.93 6.25 -9.95
CA GLU A 118 -7.14 7.49 -10.65
C GLU A 118 -8.51 7.65 -11.34
N PHE A 119 -9.05 6.56 -11.90
CA PHE A 119 -10.33 6.57 -12.62
C PHE A 119 -11.52 6.43 -11.68
N ILE A 120 -11.30 6.35 -10.37
CA ILE A 120 -12.33 6.06 -9.38
C ILE A 120 -12.34 7.19 -8.35
N ARG A 121 -13.51 7.76 -8.10
CA ARG A 121 -13.69 8.87 -7.17
C ARG A 121 -14.72 8.53 -6.11
N VAL A 122 -14.37 8.62 -4.83
CA VAL A 122 -15.35 8.59 -3.75
C VAL A 122 -15.96 9.98 -3.60
N PHE A 123 -17.28 10.08 -3.73
CA PHE A 123 -18.05 11.31 -3.53
C PHE A 123 -18.41 11.50 -2.07
N SER A 124 -18.86 10.44 -1.40
CA SER A 124 -19.22 10.48 0.01
C SER A 124 -19.12 9.12 0.68
N VAL A 125 -18.89 9.16 2.00
CA VAL A 125 -19.01 8.02 2.91
C VAL A 125 -20.02 8.44 3.98
N GLU A 126 -21.18 7.81 3.97
CA GLU A 126 -22.34 8.17 4.79
C GLU A 126 -22.70 7.02 5.72
N GLU A 127 -23.25 7.33 6.89
CA GLU A 127 -23.87 6.33 7.74
C GLU A 127 -25.13 5.79 7.06
N HIS A 128 -25.29 4.47 7.06
CA HIS A 128 -26.44 3.82 6.46
C HIS A 128 -27.00 2.76 7.41
N GLN A 129 -27.99 3.13 8.22
CA GLN A 129 -28.50 2.28 9.30
C GLN A 129 -27.42 1.96 10.36
N SER A 130 -27.84 1.39 11.49
CA SER A 130 -26.91 1.02 12.56
C SER A 130 -25.88 0.01 12.05
N ASN A 131 -24.59 0.36 12.15
CA ASN A 131 -23.44 -0.45 11.73
C ASN A 131 -23.37 -0.80 10.23
N GLN A 132 -23.86 0.08 9.36
CA GLN A 132 -23.52 0.02 7.94
C GLN A 132 -23.14 1.40 7.40
N ILE A 133 -22.39 1.40 6.30
CA ILE A 133 -22.02 2.61 5.57
C ILE A 133 -22.51 2.54 4.14
N SER A 134 -22.77 3.71 3.57
CA SER A 134 -23.01 3.92 2.15
C SER A 134 -21.81 4.65 1.56
N VAL A 135 -21.13 4.04 0.59
CA VAL A 135 -20.04 4.66 -0.14
C VAL A 135 -20.55 5.01 -1.54
N LYS A 136 -20.71 6.31 -1.80
CA LYS A 136 -21.06 6.82 -3.12
C LYS A 136 -19.79 7.13 -3.88
N PHE A 137 -19.63 6.58 -5.06
CA PHE A 137 -18.42 6.75 -5.86
C PHE A 137 -18.73 6.72 -7.35
N GLY A 138 -17.77 7.15 -8.16
CA GLY A 138 -17.89 7.19 -9.61
C GLY A 138 -16.67 6.60 -10.30
N ILE A 139 -16.87 6.13 -11.53
CA ILE A 139 -15.81 5.76 -12.45
C ILE A 139 -15.83 6.70 -13.64
N THR A 140 -14.67 7.25 -13.99
CA THR A 140 -14.51 8.23 -15.07
C THR A 140 -13.21 7.97 -15.82
N ALA A 141 -13.31 7.83 -17.15
CA ALA A 141 -12.17 7.72 -18.05
C ALA A 141 -12.22 8.80 -19.13
N LYS A 142 -11.13 8.95 -19.90
CA LYS A 142 -11.00 9.99 -20.94
C LYS A 142 -12.07 9.86 -22.05
N LYS A 143 -12.55 8.65 -22.31
CA LYS A 143 -13.59 8.36 -23.31
C LYS A 143 -14.82 7.75 -22.65
N GLU A 144 -16.01 8.15 -23.11
CA GLU A 144 -17.28 7.60 -22.64
C GLU A 144 -17.33 6.06 -22.75
N ASN A 145 -16.85 5.51 -23.88
CA ASN A 145 -16.89 4.07 -24.09
C ASN A 145 -16.02 3.29 -23.09
N GLU A 146 -14.87 3.85 -22.71
CA GLU A 146 -14.00 3.27 -21.69
C GLU A 146 -14.67 3.30 -20.32
N THR A 147 -15.32 4.41 -19.98
CA THR A 147 -16.12 4.51 -18.75
C THR A 147 -17.22 3.45 -18.70
N LYS A 148 -17.94 3.23 -19.82
CA LYS A 148 -18.98 2.19 -19.91
C LYS A 148 -18.42 0.80 -19.68
N VAL A 149 -17.31 0.45 -20.34
CA VAL A 149 -16.66 -0.87 -20.18
C VAL A 149 -16.23 -1.11 -18.73
N LEU A 150 -15.63 -0.11 -18.08
CA LEU A 150 -15.23 -0.22 -16.68
C LEU A 150 -16.44 -0.36 -15.74
N ALA A 151 -17.51 0.40 -16.01
CA ALA A 151 -18.74 0.34 -15.23
C ALA A 151 -19.44 -1.03 -15.35
N GLU A 152 -19.51 -1.60 -16.55
CA GLU A 152 -20.04 -2.93 -16.81
C GLU A 152 -19.18 -4.03 -16.16
N SER A 153 -17.85 -3.88 -16.22
CA SER A 153 -16.92 -4.77 -15.51
C SER A 153 -17.14 -4.75 -14.00
N LEU A 154 -17.33 -3.56 -13.41
CA LEU A 154 -17.63 -3.45 -11.99
C LEU A 154 -18.98 -4.08 -11.65
N LYS A 155 -20.01 -3.81 -12.46
CA LYS A 155 -21.35 -4.35 -12.26
C LYS A 155 -21.34 -5.89 -12.29
N SER A 156 -20.71 -6.49 -13.29
CA SER A 156 -20.63 -7.96 -13.41
C SER A 156 -19.86 -8.60 -12.25
N LYS A 157 -18.73 -8.00 -11.83
CA LYS A 157 -17.93 -8.50 -10.70
C LYS A 157 -18.61 -8.29 -9.36
N SER A 158 -19.29 -7.16 -9.15
CA SER A 158 -20.01 -6.88 -7.89
C SER A 158 -21.17 -7.85 -7.62
N GLN A 159 -21.66 -8.54 -8.65
CA GLN A 159 -22.71 -9.56 -8.53
C GLN A 159 -22.14 -10.96 -8.21
N ASN A 160 -20.83 -11.18 -8.32
CA ASN A 160 -20.18 -12.45 -8.01
C ASN A 160 -19.65 -12.45 -6.56
N LEU A 161 -19.97 -13.50 -5.79
CA LEU A 161 -19.60 -13.62 -4.38
C LEU A 161 -18.08 -13.63 -4.14
N SER A 162 -17.29 -14.22 -5.05
CA SER A 162 -15.83 -14.25 -4.95
C SER A 162 -15.19 -12.86 -5.17
N ASP A 163 -15.78 -12.06 -6.05
CA ASP A 163 -15.34 -10.71 -6.36
C ASP A 163 -15.82 -9.70 -5.31
N LYS A 164 -16.98 -9.93 -4.69
CA LYS A 164 -17.42 -9.20 -3.49
C LYS A 164 -16.40 -9.33 -2.37
N ASN A 165 -15.86 -10.53 -2.14
CA ASN A 165 -14.80 -10.76 -1.16
C ASN A 165 -13.48 -10.11 -1.59
N ASN A 166 -13.19 -9.99 -2.89
CA ASN A 166 -12.02 -9.23 -3.38
C ASN A 166 -12.11 -7.73 -3.15
N ILE A 167 -13.31 -7.15 -3.18
CA ILE A 167 -13.54 -5.75 -2.82
C ILE A 167 -13.48 -5.60 -1.30
N LEU A 168 -14.07 -6.53 -0.57
CA LEU A 168 -14.11 -6.49 0.88
C LEU A 168 -12.74 -6.73 1.51
N LYS A 169 -11.84 -7.57 0.97
CA LYS A 169 -10.54 -7.90 1.60
C LYS A 169 -9.54 -6.76 1.78
N TYR A 170 -9.68 -5.65 1.04
CA TYR A 170 -8.87 -4.46 1.30
C TYR A 170 -9.66 -3.40 2.09
N VAL A 171 -10.99 -3.37 1.97
CA VAL A 171 -11.87 -2.45 2.72
C VAL A 171 -12.00 -2.86 4.20
N ILE A 172 -12.12 -4.16 4.41
CA ILE A 172 -11.98 -4.89 5.66
C ILE A 172 -10.74 -5.75 5.43
N PRO A 173 -9.71 -5.72 6.27
CA PRO A 173 -8.64 -6.71 6.20
C PRO A 173 -9.21 -8.14 6.43
N GLU A 174 -9.85 -8.75 5.43
CA GLU A 174 -10.45 -10.08 5.54
C GLU A 174 -9.37 -11.13 5.38
N SER A 175 -8.72 -11.41 6.50
CA SER A 175 -8.09 -12.72 6.80
C SER A 175 -7.40 -12.73 8.15
N TYR A 176 -7.23 -11.57 8.77
CA TYR A 176 -6.57 -11.42 10.04
C TYR A 176 -7.45 -10.60 10.98
N THR A 177 -8.37 -11.28 11.66
CA THR A 177 -9.06 -10.74 12.84
C THR A 177 -8.05 -10.67 13.97
N TYR A 178 -7.16 -9.69 13.90
CA TYR A 178 -6.20 -9.45 14.94
C TYR A 178 -6.08 -7.95 15.13
N ALA A 179 -6.21 -7.53 16.38
CA ALA A 179 -6.16 -6.13 16.74
C ALA A 179 -4.69 -5.70 16.57
N LEU A 180 -4.38 -5.09 15.43
CA LEU A 180 -3.04 -4.62 15.09
C LEU A 180 -2.51 -3.72 16.22
N GLU A 181 -3.36 -2.88 16.81
CA GLU A 181 -3.01 -1.98 17.92
C GLU A 181 -2.37 -2.71 19.13
N PRO A 182 -3.03 -3.71 19.77
CA PRO A 182 -2.37 -4.55 20.79
C PRO A 182 -1.05 -5.18 20.37
N ALA A 183 -0.96 -5.69 19.13
CA ALA A 183 0.28 -6.27 18.62
C ALA A 183 1.38 -5.21 18.46
N LEU A 184 1.06 -4.04 17.91
CA LEU A 184 1.98 -2.91 17.77
C LEU A 184 2.47 -2.43 19.14
N ILE A 185 1.57 -2.32 20.13
CA ILE A 185 1.93 -1.96 21.50
C ILE A 185 2.91 -2.97 22.09
N ALA A 186 2.62 -4.28 21.97
CA ALA A 186 3.49 -5.34 22.47
C ALA A 186 4.87 -5.35 21.78
N LEU A 187 4.91 -5.05 20.48
CA LEU A 187 6.13 -4.92 19.70
C LEU A 187 6.80 -3.54 19.82
N GLN A 188 6.17 -2.60 20.52
CA GLN A 188 6.60 -1.21 20.67
C GLN A 188 6.80 -0.47 19.33
N LEU A 189 5.89 -0.70 18.40
CA LEU A 189 5.82 -0.10 17.07
C LEU A 189 4.67 0.89 16.96
N GLN A 190 4.73 1.75 15.96
CA GLN A 190 3.71 2.74 15.63
C GLN A 190 3.26 2.58 14.19
N LYS A 191 2.05 3.05 13.85
CA LYS A 191 1.55 3.00 12.46
C LYS A 191 2.49 3.67 11.46
N SER A 192 3.17 4.74 11.87
CA SER A 192 4.16 5.44 11.07
C SER A 192 5.39 4.61 10.70
N ASP A 193 5.64 3.50 11.39
CA ASP A 193 6.69 2.54 11.04
C ASP A 193 6.32 1.72 9.80
N PHE A 194 5.07 1.82 9.30
CA PHE A 194 4.53 1.01 8.21
C PHE A 194 4.16 1.86 6.99
N GLU A 195 4.06 1.18 5.85
CA GLU A 195 3.60 1.71 4.57
C GLU A 195 2.51 0.78 4.02
N PRO A 196 1.25 0.94 4.49
CA PRO A 196 0.18 -0.01 4.24
C PRO A 196 -0.15 -0.27 2.76
N LYS A 197 0.19 0.68 1.87
CA LYS A 197 0.01 0.52 0.41
C LYS A 197 0.76 -0.69 -0.16
N TYR A 198 1.75 -1.21 0.59
CA TYR A 198 2.52 -2.39 0.22
C TYR A 198 2.17 -3.64 1.03
N ASN A 199 1.14 -3.65 1.87
CA ASN A 199 0.71 -4.86 2.59
C ASN A 199 0.25 -5.96 1.62
N ILE A 200 0.50 -7.22 1.96
CA ILE A 200 0.03 -8.37 1.16
C ILE A 200 -0.53 -9.45 2.08
N ASP A 201 -1.72 -9.94 1.73
CA ASP A 201 -2.30 -11.15 2.30
C ASP A 201 -1.97 -12.37 1.43
N TYR A 202 -1.19 -13.30 1.96
CA TYR A 202 -0.78 -14.52 1.28
C TYR A 202 -1.72 -15.71 1.54
N LYS A 203 -2.88 -15.52 2.18
CA LYS A 203 -3.81 -16.61 2.52
C LYS A 203 -4.31 -17.40 1.31
N ASN A 204 -4.56 -16.72 0.19
CA ASN A 204 -5.21 -17.30 -0.99
C ASN A 204 -4.31 -17.28 -2.25
N PHE A 205 -2.99 -17.20 -2.09
CA PHE A 205 -2.07 -17.22 -3.22
C PHE A 205 -2.06 -18.61 -3.87
N SER A 206 -2.20 -18.66 -5.20
CA SER A 206 -2.25 -19.90 -5.98
C SER A 206 -0.87 -20.44 -6.37
N THR A 207 0.14 -19.58 -6.45
CA THR A 207 1.54 -19.94 -6.65
C THR A 207 2.29 -19.91 -5.32
N GLN A 208 3.28 -20.79 -5.16
CA GLN A 208 4.08 -20.90 -3.94
C GLN A 208 5.49 -20.29 -4.10
N ILE A 209 5.95 -20.08 -5.34
CA ILE A 209 7.32 -19.67 -5.66
C ILE A 209 7.27 -18.63 -6.79
N ASP A 210 8.14 -17.62 -6.68
CA ASP A 210 8.51 -16.65 -7.72
C ASP A 210 10.05 -16.49 -7.70
N GLN A 211 10.62 -15.64 -8.56
CA GLN A 211 12.04 -15.31 -8.50
C GLN A 211 12.28 -13.84 -8.14
N ARG A 212 13.25 -13.60 -7.26
CA ARG A 212 13.70 -12.26 -6.83
C ARG A 212 15.22 -12.24 -6.73
N GLY A 213 15.85 -11.27 -7.39
CA GLY A 213 17.32 -11.19 -7.43
C GLY A 213 17.98 -12.47 -7.98
N ARG A 214 17.35 -13.10 -8.99
CA ARG A 214 17.77 -14.37 -9.62
C ARG A 214 17.80 -15.57 -8.66
N ARG A 215 17.01 -15.53 -7.59
CA ARG A 215 16.87 -16.61 -6.61
C ARG A 215 15.39 -16.92 -6.36
N ASP A 216 15.12 -18.14 -5.93
CA ASP A 216 13.76 -18.56 -5.61
C ASP A 216 13.27 -17.81 -4.36
N TYR A 217 12.11 -17.19 -4.50
CA TYR A 217 11.37 -16.52 -3.46
C TYR A 217 10.10 -17.32 -3.17
N TYR A 218 10.07 -17.95 -2.00
CA TYR A 218 8.93 -18.70 -1.55
C TYR A 218 7.94 -17.76 -0.86
N PHE A 219 6.71 -17.71 -1.35
CA PHE A 219 5.67 -16.88 -0.74
C PHE A 219 5.31 -17.43 0.64
N PRO A 220 5.08 -16.56 1.64
CA PRO A 220 4.72 -16.99 2.98
C PRO A 220 3.22 -17.31 3.03
N ILE A 221 2.81 -18.39 2.38
CA ILE A 221 1.39 -18.78 2.26
C ILE A 221 0.77 -18.91 3.66
N GLY A 222 -0.40 -18.30 3.84
CA GLY A 222 -1.07 -18.25 5.15
C GLY A 222 -0.52 -17.20 6.11
N TRP A 223 0.31 -16.25 5.65
CA TRP A 223 0.76 -15.08 6.42
C TRP A 223 0.18 -13.76 5.91
N TYR A 224 0.05 -12.78 6.81
CA TYR A 224 -0.17 -11.38 6.46
C TYR A 224 1.13 -10.63 6.59
N ARG A 225 1.46 -9.88 5.56
CA ARG A 225 2.65 -9.04 5.55
C ARG A 225 2.26 -7.60 5.78
N HIS A 226 2.76 -7.04 6.89
CA HIS A 226 2.76 -5.60 7.15
C HIS A 226 4.05 -5.01 6.61
N ALA A 227 3.94 -4.19 5.58
CA ALA A 227 5.08 -3.56 4.94
C ALA A 227 5.60 -2.40 5.80
N LEU A 228 6.90 -2.40 6.08
CA LEU A 228 7.54 -1.36 6.88
C LEU A 228 7.87 -0.14 6.02
N LYS A 229 7.97 1.05 6.62
CA LYS A 229 8.34 2.29 5.92
C LYS A 229 9.86 2.47 5.93
N VAL A 230 10.49 2.40 4.74
CA VAL A 230 11.92 2.72 4.55
C VAL A 230 12.20 3.70 3.42
N GLU A 231 11.16 4.27 2.80
CA GLU A 231 11.39 5.43 1.94
C GLU A 231 12.28 6.41 2.73
N ASP A 232 13.41 6.79 2.13
CA ASP A 232 14.46 7.68 2.67
C ASP A 232 15.40 7.12 3.76
N LYS A 233 15.33 5.82 4.12
CA LYS A 233 16.28 5.20 5.06
C LYS A 233 17.55 4.65 4.41
N TYR A 234 17.48 4.23 3.14
CA TYR A 234 18.57 3.59 2.42
C TYR A 234 18.84 4.30 1.09
N SER A 235 19.88 3.86 0.35
CA SER A 235 20.40 4.55 -0.83
C SER A 235 19.32 5.07 -1.80
N ASN A 236 19.60 6.18 -2.48
CA ASN A 236 18.70 6.77 -3.47
C ASN A 236 18.36 5.81 -4.64
N ASP A 237 19.18 4.78 -4.89
CA ASP A 237 18.85 3.74 -5.83
C ASP A 237 17.86 2.74 -5.21
N LYS A 238 16.71 2.56 -5.88
CA LYS A 238 15.64 1.62 -5.49
C LYS A 238 15.65 0.34 -6.34
N LEU A 239 16.67 0.12 -7.18
CA LEU A 239 16.77 -1.06 -8.04
C LEU A 239 16.72 -2.37 -7.24
N TRP A 240 17.42 -2.41 -6.10
CA TRP A 240 17.47 -3.58 -5.20
C TRP A 240 16.10 -4.00 -4.64
N LEU A 241 15.15 -3.07 -4.57
CA LEU A 241 13.82 -3.23 -3.98
C LEU A 241 12.76 -3.71 -4.99
N ARG A 242 13.08 -3.72 -6.29
CA ARG A 242 12.11 -4.09 -7.33
C ARG A 242 11.69 -5.58 -7.22
N MET A 243 10.66 -5.93 -7.98
CA MET A 243 10.00 -7.24 -7.98
C MET A 243 9.85 -7.79 -9.40
N LYS A 244 10.79 -7.45 -10.29
CA LYS A 244 10.79 -7.81 -11.72
C LYS A 244 11.82 -8.89 -12.05
N ASN A 245 12.57 -9.37 -11.06
CA ASN A 245 13.66 -10.33 -11.22
C ASN A 245 14.74 -9.85 -12.20
N ILE A 246 15.08 -8.57 -12.16
CA ILE A 246 16.11 -7.96 -13.01
C ILE A 246 17.44 -7.80 -12.28
N ASP A 247 18.50 -7.55 -13.05
CA ASP A 247 19.84 -7.33 -12.51
C ASP A 247 19.86 -6.13 -11.56
N GLY A 248 20.52 -6.32 -10.43
CA GLY A 248 20.57 -5.34 -9.33
C GLY A 248 19.48 -5.55 -8.27
N GLU A 249 18.45 -6.37 -8.52
CA GLU A 249 17.51 -6.78 -7.47
C GLU A 249 18.17 -7.70 -6.45
N TRP A 250 17.77 -7.56 -5.19
CA TRP A 250 18.29 -8.39 -4.11
C TRP A 250 17.35 -9.55 -3.80
N ASN A 251 17.95 -10.65 -3.35
CA ASN A 251 17.23 -11.85 -2.93
C ASN A 251 16.32 -11.53 -1.73
N VAL A 252 15.25 -12.29 -1.57
CA VAL A 252 14.33 -12.18 -0.43
C VAL A 252 14.49 -13.41 0.47
N ALA A 253 14.61 -13.19 1.77
CA ALA A 253 14.69 -14.26 2.76
C ALA A 253 14.01 -13.84 4.07
N TYR A 254 13.87 -14.78 5.02
CA TYR A 254 13.09 -14.62 6.24
C TYR A 254 13.98 -14.76 7.47
N HIS A 255 13.90 -13.80 8.38
CA HIS A 255 14.57 -13.81 9.67
C HIS A 255 13.55 -13.96 10.79
N GLY A 256 13.69 -15.05 11.56
CA GLY A 256 12.95 -15.25 12.79
C GLY A 256 13.54 -14.42 13.92
N THR A 257 12.69 -13.77 14.72
CA THR A 257 13.14 -13.03 15.89
C THR A 257 12.13 -13.09 17.04
N LYS A 258 12.56 -12.68 18.23
CA LYS A 258 11.70 -12.55 19.40
C LYS A 258 11.00 -11.19 19.37
N SER A 259 9.80 -11.12 19.92
CA SER A 259 8.99 -9.89 19.98
C SER A 259 9.75 -8.71 20.60
N MET A 260 10.59 -8.96 21.62
CA MET A 260 11.39 -7.93 22.30
C MET A 260 12.47 -7.29 21.42
N ASP A 261 12.94 -7.98 20.38
CA ASP A 261 14.02 -7.51 19.51
C ASP A 261 13.50 -6.76 18.28
N VAL A 262 12.21 -6.95 17.93
CA VAL A 262 11.56 -6.38 16.74
C VAL A 262 11.76 -4.87 16.64
N LYS A 263 11.49 -4.11 17.70
CA LYS A 263 11.67 -2.64 17.72
C LYS A 263 13.10 -2.21 17.41
N SER A 264 14.08 -2.91 18.00
CA SER A 264 15.50 -2.62 17.77
C SER A 264 15.86 -2.90 16.31
N ILE A 265 15.38 -4.02 15.77
CA ILE A 265 15.64 -4.41 14.39
C ILE A 265 15.00 -3.40 13.42
N ILE A 266 13.73 -3.03 13.58
CA ILE A 266 13.06 -2.08 12.68
C ILE A 266 13.74 -0.69 12.65
N ARG A 267 14.37 -0.28 13.76
CA ARG A 267 14.98 1.05 13.90
C ARG A 267 16.45 1.11 13.49
N GLN A 268 17.21 0.09 13.85
CA GLN A 268 18.69 0.10 13.74
C GLN A 268 19.20 -1.02 12.87
N GLY A 269 18.37 -2.05 12.76
CA GLY A 269 18.64 -3.21 11.99
C GLY A 269 19.27 -4.42 12.70
N LEU A 270 19.14 -5.59 12.06
CA LEU A 270 19.96 -6.78 12.12
C LEU A 270 21.44 -6.41 12.06
N SER A 271 22.08 -6.55 13.21
CA SER A 271 23.52 -6.37 13.37
C SER A 271 24.13 -7.67 13.87
N GLN A 272 25.30 -8.00 13.32
CA GLN A 272 26.09 -9.14 13.77
C GLN A 272 26.48 -8.99 15.25
N ASP A 273 26.73 -7.77 15.73
CA ASP A 273 27.09 -7.49 17.12
C ASP A 273 25.95 -7.82 18.12
N LYS A 274 24.73 -8.01 17.61
CA LYS A 274 23.55 -8.38 18.39
C LYS A 274 23.18 -9.87 18.27
N VAL A 275 23.99 -10.65 17.54
CA VAL A 275 23.78 -12.10 17.41
C VAL A 275 24.14 -12.75 18.74
N THR A 276 23.12 -13.12 19.51
CA THR A 276 23.29 -13.82 20.79
C THR A 276 23.29 -15.34 20.65
N ARG A 277 22.82 -15.87 19.51
CA ARG A 277 22.75 -17.31 19.21
C ARG A 277 23.03 -17.60 17.74
N ASP A 278 23.93 -18.56 17.54
CA ASP A 278 24.49 -18.93 16.23
C ASP A 278 24.39 -20.45 16.00
N VAL A 279 23.15 -20.96 16.05
CA VAL A 279 22.84 -22.39 16.26
C VAL A 279 23.36 -23.30 15.14
N PHE A 280 23.32 -22.86 13.88
CA PHE A 280 23.72 -23.67 12.72
C PHE A 280 25.15 -23.44 12.24
N ARG A 281 26.01 -22.80 13.05
CA ARG A 281 27.36 -22.44 12.59
C ARG A 281 28.17 -23.67 12.21
N GLN A 282 28.10 -24.71 13.04
CA GLN A 282 28.84 -25.95 12.79
C GLN A 282 28.33 -26.66 11.53
N ASP A 283 27.02 -26.65 11.29
CA ASP A 283 26.43 -27.22 10.08
C ASP A 283 26.90 -26.46 8.84
N ALA A 284 26.83 -25.13 8.88
CA ALA A 284 27.33 -24.29 7.80
C ALA A 284 28.83 -24.56 7.53
N VAL A 285 29.66 -24.67 8.58
CA VAL A 285 31.10 -24.99 8.40
C VAL A 285 31.32 -26.37 7.79
N ARG A 286 30.50 -27.37 8.13
CA ARG A 286 30.58 -28.70 7.51
C ARG A 286 30.19 -28.68 6.03
N GLU A 287 29.19 -27.89 5.67
CA GLU A 287 28.64 -27.86 4.31
C GLU A 287 29.44 -26.97 3.35
N VAL A 288 29.85 -25.79 3.80
CA VAL A 288 30.50 -24.77 2.93
C VAL A 288 31.93 -24.42 3.35
N GLY A 289 32.45 -25.08 4.39
CA GLY A 289 33.83 -24.94 4.84
C GLY A 289 34.08 -23.75 5.76
N PHE A 290 35.36 -23.45 5.99
CA PHE A 290 35.81 -22.49 7.01
C PHE A 290 35.35 -21.04 6.77
N SER A 291 34.90 -20.70 5.56
CA SER A 291 34.31 -19.40 5.23
C SER A 291 33.05 -19.09 6.05
N ALA A 292 32.29 -20.12 6.48
CA ALA A 292 31.15 -19.96 7.37
C ALA A 292 31.52 -19.88 8.86
N ASN A 293 32.81 -20.04 9.21
CA ASN A 293 33.30 -20.05 10.59
C ASN A 293 33.52 -18.64 11.17
N VAL A 294 32.56 -17.76 10.95
CA VAL A 294 32.47 -16.42 11.54
C VAL A 294 31.06 -16.25 12.08
N GLU A 295 30.83 -15.40 13.08
CA GLU A 295 29.47 -15.05 13.49
C GLU A 295 28.67 -14.54 12.29
N GLY A 296 27.38 -14.89 12.22
CA GLY A 296 26.55 -14.55 11.07
C GLY A 296 25.08 -14.45 11.42
N ILE A 297 24.37 -13.70 10.60
CA ILE A 297 22.92 -13.53 10.71
C ILE A 297 22.26 -14.60 9.85
N TYR A 298 21.35 -15.38 10.44
CA TYR A 298 20.62 -16.41 9.73
C TYR A 298 19.33 -15.89 9.14
N LEU A 299 19.11 -16.22 7.87
CA LEU A 299 17.84 -16.09 7.19
C LEU A 299 17.50 -17.42 6.50
N ALA A 300 16.23 -17.66 6.23
CA ALA A 300 15.74 -18.80 5.47
C ALA A 300 15.07 -18.31 4.18
N THR A 301 15.26 -18.98 3.05
CA THR A 301 14.55 -18.60 1.81
C THR A 301 13.06 -18.96 1.88
N HIS A 302 12.66 -19.87 2.80
CA HIS A 302 11.28 -20.20 3.12
C HIS A 302 10.87 -19.71 4.50
N CYS A 303 9.64 -19.19 4.65
CA CYS A 303 9.17 -18.58 5.91
C CYS A 303 9.08 -19.59 7.06
N GLU A 304 8.87 -20.89 6.78
CA GLU A 304 8.89 -21.96 7.79
C GLU A 304 10.24 -22.06 8.52
N GLY A 305 11.34 -21.87 7.78
CA GLY A 305 12.67 -21.78 8.39
C GLY A 305 12.80 -20.57 9.31
N GLY A 306 12.16 -19.46 8.91
CA GLY A 306 12.05 -18.24 9.71
C GLY A 306 11.26 -18.42 11.00
N VAL A 307 10.25 -19.29 11.07
CA VAL A 307 9.47 -19.56 12.30
C VAL A 307 10.01 -20.71 13.17
N SER A 308 11.22 -21.19 12.90
CA SER A 308 11.83 -22.21 13.75
C SER A 308 11.76 -21.80 15.22
N PRO A 309 11.33 -22.70 16.15
CA PRO A 309 11.30 -22.43 17.59
C PRO A 309 12.67 -22.03 18.16
N GLN A 310 13.75 -22.22 17.39
CA GLN A 310 15.10 -21.79 17.77
C GLN A 310 15.28 -20.27 17.68
N TYR A 311 14.50 -19.59 16.84
CA TYR A 311 14.63 -18.15 16.54
C TYR A 311 13.38 -17.33 16.89
N THR A 312 12.19 -17.93 16.87
CA THR A 312 10.93 -17.22 17.19
C THR A 312 10.24 -17.83 18.38
N ASP A 313 9.86 -16.99 19.33
CA ASP A 313 8.92 -17.34 20.38
C ASP A 313 7.57 -16.67 20.08
N PRO A 314 6.46 -17.39 20.16
CA PRO A 314 5.16 -16.76 20.02
C PRO A 314 4.89 -15.83 21.21
N PHE A 315 4.16 -14.75 20.97
CA PHE A 315 3.71 -13.81 22.01
C PHE A 315 2.19 -13.68 21.96
N GLU A 316 1.59 -13.32 23.09
CA GLU A 316 0.14 -13.18 23.22
C GLU A 316 -0.24 -11.73 23.47
N VAL A 317 -1.32 -11.28 22.85
CA VAL A 317 -1.94 -9.99 23.14
C VAL A 317 -3.45 -10.16 23.27
N LYS A 318 -4.07 -9.34 24.10
CA LYS A 318 -5.52 -9.31 24.23
C LYS A 318 -6.14 -8.51 23.10
N ASN A 319 -7.19 -9.05 22.48
CA ASN A 319 -8.01 -8.30 21.53
C ASN A 319 -8.97 -7.36 22.27
N ASN A 320 -9.76 -6.59 21.52
CA ASN A 320 -10.75 -5.67 22.08
C ASN A 320 -11.88 -6.38 22.85
N ASN A 321 -12.08 -7.68 22.63
CA ASN A 321 -13.06 -8.51 23.32
C ASN A 321 -12.47 -9.16 24.60
N GLY A 322 -11.19 -8.97 24.88
CA GLY A 322 -10.48 -9.56 26.01
C GLY A 322 -9.89 -10.95 25.75
N ASP A 323 -10.04 -11.52 24.55
CA ASP A 323 -9.48 -12.82 24.18
C ASP A 323 -7.98 -12.72 23.93
N ASN A 324 -7.23 -13.74 24.38
CA ASN A 324 -5.81 -13.86 24.05
C ASN A 324 -5.65 -14.34 22.60
N ILE A 325 -4.97 -13.54 21.78
CA ILE A 325 -4.54 -13.89 20.44
C ILE A 325 -3.03 -14.12 20.46
N LYS A 326 -2.60 -15.22 19.86
CA LYS A 326 -1.19 -15.62 19.78
C LYS A 326 -0.61 -15.27 18.42
N TYR A 327 0.59 -14.69 18.43
CA TYR A 327 1.30 -14.21 17.25
C TYR A 327 2.69 -14.80 17.18
N ARG A 328 3.22 -14.86 15.96
CA ARG A 328 4.65 -14.99 15.67
C ARG A 328 5.03 -13.86 14.73
N VAL A 329 6.26 -13.38 14.84
CA VAL A 329 6.82 -12.38 13.94
C VAL A 329 7.98 -12.99 13.19
N VAL A 330 7.98 -12.76 11.89
CA VAL A 330 9.08 -13.06 10.97
C VAL A 330 9.32 -11.82 10.15
N LEU A 331 10.57 -11.44 10.01
CA LEU A 331 10.97 -10.33 9.16
C LEU A 331 11.32 -10.88 7.78
N GLN A 332 10.70 -10.35 6.75
CA GLN A 332 11.08 -10.63 5.38
C GLN A 332 12.11 -9.57 4.95
N CYS A 333 13.29 -10.01 4.52
CA CYS A 333 14.48 -9.19 4.33
C CYS A 333 15.03 -9.27 2.91
N ARG A 334 15.58 -8.17 2.41
CA ARG A 334 16.45 -8.18 1.22
C ARG A 334 17.87 -8.55 1.58
N VAL A 335 18.46 -9.45 0.78
CA VAL A 335 19.80 -9.97 0.98
C VAL A 335 20.69 -9.57 -0.19
N GLN A 336 21.71 -8.76 0.11
CA GLN A 336 22.66 -8.31 -0.90
C GLN A 336 23.39 -9.51 -1.52
N PRO A 337 23.44 -9.62 -2.86
CA PRO A 337 24.21 -10.65 -3.53
C PRO A 337 25.67 -10.71 -3.07
N ASN A 338 26.22 -11.92 -2.98
CA ASN A 338 27.63 -12.18 -2.60
C ASN A 338 28.03 -11.75 -1.18
N LYS A 339 27.07 -11.47 -0.29
CA LYS A 339 27.33 -11.16 1.13
C LYS A 339 26.98 -12.29 2.10
N TYR A 340 26.67 -13.47 1.58
CA TYR A 340 26.21 -14.61 2.35
C TYR A 340 26.77 -15.92 1.82
N THR A 341 26.84 -16.92 2.68
CA THR A 341 26.94 -18.34 2.28
C THR A 341 25.57 -18.99 2.35
N GLU A 342 25.35 -20.02 1.55
CA GLU A 342 24.09 -20.77 1.48
C GLU A 342 24.35 -22.21 1.88
N HIS A 343 23.50 -22.76 2.72
CA HIS A 343 23.61 -24.13 3.23
C HIS A 343 22.20 -24.65 3.58
N ASN A 344 22.06 -25.94 3.88
CA ASN A 344 20.75 -26.55 4.12
C ASN A 344 20.18 -26.13 5.49
N GLY A 345 21.01 -26.04 6.53
CA GLY A 345 20.57 -25.57 7.87
C GLY A 345 19.39 -26.39 8.42
N ALA A 346 18.45 -25.75 9.15
CA ALA A 346 17.22 -26.41 9.63
C ALA A 346 15.99 -26.22 8.73
N THR A 347 16.16 -25.81 7.48
CA THR A 347 15.02 -25.60 6.59
C THR A 347 14.65 -26.91 5.91
N THR A 348 13.40 -27.37 6.07
CA THR A 348 12.83 -28.50 5.31
C THR A 348 12.52 -28.14 3.87
N THR A 349 12.43 -26.84 3.56
CA THR A 349 12.14 -26.29 2.23
C THR A 349 12.96 -25.03 2.04
N GLY A 350 13.56 -24.87 0.86
CA GLY A 350 14.48 -23.78 0.57
C GLY A 350 15.90 -24.01 1.13
N SER A 351 16.56 -22.93 1.53
CA SER A 351 17.94 -22.94 2.02
C SER A 351 18.11 -21.91 3.13
N ALA A 352 19.11 -22.11 3.98
CA ALA A 352 19.55 -21.15 4.97
C ALA A 352 20.64 -20.25 4.37
N LEU A 353 20.46 -18.94 4.56
CA LEU A 353 21.43 -17.92 4.20
C LEU A 353 22.14 -17.46 5.48
N ARG A 354 23.45 -17.53 5.48
CA ARG A 354 24.30 -17.01 6.55
C ARG A 354 25.01 -15.76 6.06
N VAL A 355 24.58 -14.61 6.54
CA VAL A 355 25.11 -13.31 6.11
C VAL A 355 26.34 -12.94 6.94
N LEU A 356 27.43 -12.57 6.26
CA LEU A 356 28.80 -12.56 6.80
C LEU A 356 29.37 -11.15 7.07
N THR A 357 28.54 -10.12 7.24
CA THR A 357 29.03 -8.73 7.25
C THR A 357 28.98 -8.06 8.62
N LYS A 358 30.09 -7.39 8.95
CA LYS A 358 30.36 -6.70 10.22
C LYS A 358 29.75 -5.30 10.35
N LYS A 359 29.27 -4.69 9.27
CA LYS A 359 28.51 -3.44 9.37
C LYS A 359 27.06 -3.80 9.69
N PRO A 360 26.29 -2.95 10.42
CA PRO A 360 24.85 -3.01 10.37
C PRO A 360 24.51 -3.07 8.89
N LEU A 361 23.97 -4.18 8.50
CA LEU A 361 23.92 -4.53 7.10
C LEU A 361 22.97 -3.54 6.40
N ASP A 362 23.28 -3.20 5.15
CA ASP A 362 22.24 -2.74 4.23
C ASP A 362 21.23 -3.88 3.94
N LEU A 363 21.41 -5.09 4.48
CA LEU A 363 20.27 -5.98 4.73
C LEU A 363 19.30 -5.13 5.51
N MET A 364 18.16 -4.70 4.99
CA MET A 364 16.95 -4.88 5.76
C MET A 364 15.69 -4.50 5.04
N GLU A 365 14.81 -5.48 5.13
CA GLU A 365 13.40 -5.45 4.84
C GLU A 365 13.03 -5.28 3.38
N TYR A 366 11.74 -5.48 3.12
CA TYR A 366 11.00 -5.59 1.86
C TYR A 366 11.00 -6.96 1.21
N CYS A 367 9.86 -7.59 0.96
CA CYS A 367 8.50 -7.09 1.07
C CYS A 367 8.05 -7.29 2.52
#